data_AF-A0A1I4ZLL6-F1
#
_entry.id   AF-A0A1I4ZLL6-F1
#
_cell.length_a   1.000
_cell.length_b   1.000
_cell.length_c   1.000
_cell.angle_alpha   90.00
_cell.angle_beta   90.00
_cell.angle_gamma   90.00
#
_symmetry.space_group_name_H-M   'P 1'
#
loop_
_entity.id
_entity.type
_entity.pdbx_description
1 polymer ?
#
loop_
_entity_poly.entity_id
_entity_poly.type
_entity_poly.pdbx_seq_one_letter_code
_entity_poly.pdbx_strand_id
1 'polypeptide(L)' 'MIEQITKRLRRSGNTGLFHDSRKDVLTITEHSNILQEKINELVSAVNRQDKEIKELKEAAKNET' A
#
# COMPACT_ATOMS: atom_id res chain seq x y z
N MET A 1 9.10 -11.79 2.39
CA MET A 1 8.47 -10.72 1.59
C MET A 1 7.69 -9.84 2.55
N ILE A 2 7.73 -8.54 2.34
CA ILE A 2 6.92 -7.57 3.08
C ILE A 2 5.46 -7.78 2.68
N GLU A 3 4.57 -7.86 3.67
CA GLU A 3 3.14 -8.03 3.43
C GLU A 3 2.47 -6.72 3.02
N GLN A 4 1.43 -6.82 2.17
CA GLN A 4 0.64 -5.67 1.76
C GLN A 4 -0.39 -5.29 2.83
N ILE A 5 -0.72 -4.01 2.92
CA ILE A 5 -1.79 -3.50 3.77
C ILE A 5 -3.13 -3.83 3.10
N THR A 6 -3.96 -4.63 3.77
CA THR A 6 -5.25 -5.13 3.22
C THR A 6 -6.48 -4.39 3.74
N LYS A 7 -6.38 -3.76 4.92
CA LYS A 7 -7.52 -3.06 5.56
C LYS A 7 -7.73 -1.69 4.94
N ARG A 8 -8.77 -1.54 4.12
CA ARG A 8 -9.23 -0.25 3.59
C ARG A 8 -10.22 0.42 4.54
N LEU A 9 -10.15 1.74 4.65
CA LEU A 9 -11.12 2.52 5.42
C LEU A 9 -12.39 2.71 4.58
N ARG A 10 -13.54 2.32 5.14
CA ARG A 10 -14.84 2.48 4.47
C ARG A 10 -15.22 3.95 4.40
N ARG A 11 -15.66 4.40 3.23
CA ARG A 11 -16.33 5.70 3.10
C ARG A 11 -17.67 5.64 3.84
N SER A 12 -17.95 6.64 4.66
CA SER A 12 -19.26 6.79 5.31
C SER A 12 -20.30 7.16 4.25
N GLY A 13 -21.39 6.38 4.15
CA GLY A 13 -22.46 6.58 3.16
C GLY A 13 -23.54 7.58 3.59
N ASN A 14 -23.34 8.30 4.70
CA ASN A 14 -24.38 9.13 5.30
C ASN A 14 -24.24 10.59 4.85
N THR A 15 -24.92 10.96 3.77
CA THR A 15 -24.96 12.31 3.14
C THR A 15 -25.92 13.28 3.84
N GLY A 16 -26.00 13.24 5.17
CA GLY A 16 -26.81 14.19 5.94
C GLY A 16 -26.23 15.61 5.94
N LEU A 17 -27.11 16.62 5.86
CA LEU A 17 -26.87 18.08 5.76
C LEU A 17 -26.04 18.75 6.89
N PHE A 18 -25.33 18.00 7.74
CA PHE A 18 -24.68 18.53 8.95
C PHE A 18 -23.13 18.44 8.92
N HIS A 19 -22.52 19.63 8.91
CA HIS A 19 -21.15 20.04 9.34
C HIS A 19 -19.87 19.51 8.66
N ASP A 20 -18.90 20.44 8.58
CA ASP A 20 -17.58 20.36 7.92
C ASP A 20 -16.71 19.19 8.41
N SER A 21 -16.79 18.86 9.70
CA SER A 21 -16.00 17.77 10.31
C SER A 21 -16.26 16.40 9.69
N ARG A 22 -17.43 16.17 9.07
CA ARG A 22 -17.71 14.92 8.34
C ARG A 22 -17.03 14.90 6.98
N LYS A 23 -16.90 16.04 6.31
CA LYS A 23 -16.09 16.16 5.09
C LYS A 23 -14.62 15.90 5.42
N ASP A 24 -14.10 16.45 6.51
CA ASP A 24 -12.73 16.20 6.94
C ASP A 24 -12.44 14.70 7.13
N VAL A 25 -13.34 13.97 7.80
CA VAL A 25 -13.21 12.52 8.00
C VAL A 25 -13.25 11.76 6.67
N LEU A 26 -14.11 12.17 5.73
CA LEU A 26 -14.15 11.58 4.39
C LEU A 26 -12.84 11.85 3.63
N THR A 27 -12.34 13.08 3.67
CA THR A 27 -11.09 13.47 3.03
C THR A 27 -9.92 12.69 3.62
N ILE A 28 -9.81 12.57 4.95
CA ILE A 28 -8.77 11.76 5.61
C ILE A 28 -8.89 10.29 5.20
N THR A 29 -10.11 9.77 5.11
CA THR A 29 -10.38 8.39 4.66
C THR A 29 -9.89 8.15 3.24
N GLU A 30 -10.13 9.10 2.32
CA GLU A 30 -9.66 9.02 0.94
C GLU A 30 -8.13 9.09 0.86
N HIS A 31 -7.51 10.05 1.53
CA HIS A 31 -6.05 10.20 1.57
C HIS A 31 -5.38 8.95 2.15
N SER A 32 -5.93 8.40 3.23
CA SER A 32 -5.41 7.18 3.85
C SER A 32 -5.48 5.98 2.91
N ASN A 33 -6.57 5.84 2.15
CA ASN A 33 -6.72 4.76 1.16
C ASN A 33 -5.75 4.94 -0.02
N ILE A 34 -5.49 6.18 -0.47
CA ILE A 34 -4.50 6.47 -1.54
C ILE A 34 -3.09 6.14 -1.04
N LEU A 35 -2.74 6.57 0.18
CA LEU A 35 -1.45 6.25 0.79
C LEU A 35 -1.27 4.75 0.93
N GLN A 36 -2.31 4.02 1.33
CA GLN A 36 -2.30 2.56 1.39
C GLN A 36 -1.96 1.94 0.01
N GLU A 37 -2.58 2.40 -1.07
CA GLU A 37 -2.29 1.91 -2.43
C GLU A 37 -0.83 2.17 -2.81
N LYS A 38 -0.32 3.38 -2.56
CA LYS A 38 1.08 3.74 -2.85
C LYS A 38 2.08 2.93 -2.03
N ILE A 39 1.80 2.67 -0.76
CA ILE A 39 2.63 1.80 0.06
C ILE A 39 2.64 0.38 -0.51
N ASN A 40 1.50 -0.15 -0.95
CA ASN A 40 1.44 -1.49 -1.54
C ASN A 40 2.17 -1.60 -2.89
N GLU A 41 2.15 -0.55 -3.71
CA GLU A 41 2.98 -0.45 -4.93
C GLU A 41 4.47 -0.57 -4.57
N LEU A 42 4.94 0.21 -3.59
CA LEU A 42 6.33 0.18 -3.12
C LEU A 42 6.73 -1.17 -2.53
N VAL A 43 5.88 -1.77 -1.70
CA VAL A 43 6.08 -3.11 -1.13
C VAL A 43 6.27 -4.15 -2.25
N SER A 44 5.49 -4.05 -3.31
CA SER A 44 5.57 -4.96 -4.45
C SER A 44 6.88 -4.79 -5.20
N ALA A 45 7.32 -3.56 -5.42
CA ALA A 45 8.61 -3.25 -6.05
C ALA A 45 9.79 -3.78 -5.22
N VAL A 46 9.79 -3.53 -3.91
CA VAL A 46 10.86 -3.99 -3.00
C VAL A 46 10.92 -5.51 -2.97
N ASN A 47 9.78 -6.19 -2.85
CA ASN A 47 9.75 -7.64 -2.86
C ASN A 47 10.26 -8.26 -4.16
N ARG A 48 9.95 -7.63 -5.30
CA ARG A 48 10.47 -8.05 -6.60
C ARG A 48 11.99 -7.90 -6.67
N GLN A 49 12.51 -6.75 -6.24
CA GLN A 49 13.96 -6.52 -6.20
C GLN A 49 14.68 -7.50 -5.28
N ASP A 50 14.13 -7.82 -4.10
CA ASP A 50 14.71 -8.82 -3.19
C ASP A 50 14.79 -10.22 -3.85
N LYS A 51 13.77 -10.58 -4.64
CA LYS A 51 13.76 -11.83 -5.41
C LYS A 51 14.82 -11.84 -6.51
N GLU A 52 14.89 -10.79 -7.31
CA GLU A 52 15.90 -10.64 -8.37
C GLU A 52 17.32 -10.68 -7.80
N ILE A 53 17.57 -10.01 -6.67
CA ILE A 53 18.88 -10.05 -5.99
C ILE A 53 19.23 -11.46 -5.49
N LYS A 54 18.26 -12.21 -4.96
CA LYS A 54 18.47 -13.60 -4.53
C LYS A 54 18.84 -14.49 -5.71
N GLU A 55 18.10 -14.40 -6.81
CA GLU A 55 18.35 -15.17 -8.03
C GLU A 55 19.74 -14.86 -8.61
N LEU A 56 20.13 -13.58 -8.65
CA LEU A 56 21.47 -13.17 -9.10
C LEU A 56 22.59 -13.70 -8.19
N LYS A 57 22.37 -13.69 -6.86
CA LYS A 57 23.35 -14.23 -5.90
C LYS A 57 23.49 -15.74 -6.01
N GLU A 58 22.42 -16.46 -6.31
CA GLU A 58 22.47 -17.91 -6.52
C GLU A 58 23.16 -18.25 -7.85
N ALA A 59 22.85 -17.53 -8.92
CA ALA A 59 23.54 -17.68 -10.21
C ALA A 59 25.05 -17.45 -10.07
N ALA A 60 25.46 -16.35 -9.41
CA ALA A 60 26.87 -16.05 -9.19
C ALA A 60 27.61 -17.14 -8.38
N LYS A 61 26.93 -17.80 -7.44
CA LYS A 61 27.51 -18.91 -6.67
C LYS A 61 27.66 -20.21 -7.46
N ASN A 62 26.80 -20.44 -8.46
CA ASN A 62 26.85 -21.65 -9.29
C ASN A 62 27.87 -21.54 -10.43
N GLU A 63 28.35 -20.34 -10.73
CA GLU A 63 29.40 -20.07 -11.73
C GLU A 63 30.83 -20.07 -11.15
N THR A 64 30.97 -20.26 -9.82
CA THR A 64 32.28 -20.39 -9.13
C THR A 64 32.50 -21.81 -8.63
#